data_AF-A0A1B0D578-F1
#
_entry.id   AF-A0A1B0D578-F1
#
_cell.length_a   1.000
_cell.length_b   1.000
_cell.length_c   1.000
_cell.angle_alpha   90.00
_cell.angle_beta   90.00
_cell.angle_gamma   90.00
#
_symmetry.space_group_name_H-M   'P 1'
#
loop_
_entity.id
_entity.type
_entity.pdbx_description
1 polymer ?
#
loop_
_entity_poly.entity_id
_entity_poly.type
_entity_poly.pdbx_seq_one_letter_code
_entity_poly.pdbx_strand_id
1 'polypeptide(L)'
;LTPLNYNCILYSLSSPSVTQIKKVFNAASHKKVWDHFTKAQRKNIDLWKRQALEVTASPLEGFHDEDEMEMSDEERESSLKGASKRAKLDNENLKASLENSKNDSLRCQLEVYKNEVDLVKSDLKSDTDIKDQQIKVLQETIRNMQTQLLENKSREKEKESKIVDLEAKLKAANVKELLLKTKIATKSSSGTTKTSSAESEDNENPEEVPEAKSVKIETSVELLKPIKIEPDEAKIIGLVSTFLVVHPFGASTDYIWSYVHRVAPHLRPKALEEILSRYKSIFVEEVTGIGAKIERNWRFCGFDE
;
A
#
# COMPACT_ATOMS: atom_id res chain seq x y z
N LEU A 1 18.91 20.94 -14.82
CA LEU A 1 18.84 19.93 -13.75
C LEU A 1 19.76 20.37 -12.64
N THR A 2 19.23 20.66 -11.45
CA THR A 2 20.00 21.12 -10.29
C THR A 2 20.70 19.93 -9.59
N PRO A 3 21.95 20.08 -9.14
CA PRO A 3 22.70 19.06 -8.42
C PRO A 3 22.27 19.05 -6.95
N LEU A 4 21.10 18.49 -6.66
CA LEU A 4 20.59 18.32 -5.30
C LEU A 4 20.11 16.88 -5.15
N ASN A 5 21.03 15.92 -5.15
CA ASN A 5 20.68 14.56 -4.72
C ASN A 5 21.83 13.67 -4.26
N TYR A 6 23.09 14.12 -4.36
CA TYR A 6 24.21 13.32 -3.84
C TYR A 6 24.43 13.50 -2.34
N ASN A 7 24.18 14.70 -1.80
CA ASN A 7 24.37 14.95 -0.37
C ASN A 7 23.34 14.21 0.51
N CYS A 8 22.07 14.11 0.12
CA CYS A 8 21.06 13.41 0.93
C CYS A 8 21.34 11.90 1.09
N ILE A 9 21.87 11.25 0.05
CA ILE A 9 22.27 9.84 0.10
C ILE A 9 23.51 9.67 0.99
N LEU A 10 24.49 10.58 0.89
CA LEU A 10 25.69 10.57 1.72
C LEU A 10 25.38 10.82 3.21
N TYR A 11 24.44 11.72 3.55
CA TYR A 11 24.03 11.95 4.94
C TYR A 11 23.23 10.79 5.54
N SER A 12 22.48 10.04 4.71
CA SER A 12 21.78 8.82 5.17
C SER A 12 22.75 7.68 5.51
N LEU A 13 23.86 7.56 4.78
CA LEU A 13 24.90 6.55 5.02
C LEU A 13 25.87 6.93 6.17
N SER A 14 25.97 8.22 6.49
CA SER A 14 26.63 8.75 7.71
C SER A 14 25.64 8.91 8.86
N SER A 15 24.62 8.04 8.93
CA SER A 15 23.71 8.02 10.07
C SER A 15 24.43 7.50 11.32
N PRO A 16 24.17 8.08 12.51
CA PRO A 16 24.75 7.62 13.78
C PRO A 16 24.52 6.12 14.03
N SER A 17 23.42 5.57 13.50
CA SER A 17 23.04 4.16 13.59
C SER A 17 24.05 3.24 12.89
N VAL A 18 24.48 3.53 11.66
CA VAL A 18 25.45 2.68 10.92
C VAL A 18 26.80 2.65 11.61
N THR A 19 27.24 3.80 12.12
CA THR A 19 28.50 3.90 12.89
C THR A 19 28.42 3.11 14.20
N GLN A 20 27.27 3.13 14.87
CA GLN A 20 27.03 2.39 16.11
C GLN A 20 26.94 0.88 15.86
N ILE A 21 26.30 0.46 14.77
CA ILE A 21 26.25 -0.95 14.33
C ILE A 21 27.67 -1.49 14.09
N LYS A 22 28.54 -0.73 13.42
CA LYS A 22 29.95 -1.10 13.23
C LYS A 22 30.70 -1.27 14.56
N LYS A 23 30.49 -0.37 15.52
CA LYS A 23 31.11 -0.47 16.86
C LYS A 23 30.67 -1.75 17.59
N VAL A 24 29.38 -2.10 17.53
CA VAL A 24 28.85 -3.32 18.14
C VAL A 24 29.42 -4.57 17.47
N PHE A 25 29.46 -4.64 16.13
CA PHE A 25 30.05 -5.78 15.44
C PHE A 25 31.56 -5.92 15.67
N ASN A 26 32.30 -4.82 15.72
CA ASN A 26 33.72 -4.86 16.07
C ASN A 26 33.93 -5.38 17.49
N ALA A 27 33.19 -4.87 18.48
CA ALA A 27 33.27 -5.35 19.86
C ALA A 27 32.86 -6.83 19.99
N ALA A 28 31.81 -7.26 19.29
CA ALA A 28 31.37 -8.65 19.25
C ALA A 28 32.43 -9.58 18.63
N SER A 29 33.23 -9.08 17.68
CA SER A 29 34.32 -9.82 17.02
C SER A 29 35.60 -9.95 17.86
N HIS A 30 35.68 -9.34 19.05
CA HIS A 30 36.86 -9.46 19.91
C HIS A 30 36.91 -10.83 20.58
N LYS A 31 38.09 -11.47 20.56
CA LYS A 31 38.34 -12.86 21.00
C LYS A 31 37.69 -13.24 22.35
N LYS A 32 37.71 -12.32 23.33
CA LYS A 32 37.09 -12.53 24.67
C LYS A 32 35.56 -12.65 24.64
N VAL A 33 34.90 -11.92 23.74
CA VAL A 33 33.43 -11.93 23.56
C VAL A 33 33.04 -13.00 22.53
N TRP A 34 33.89 -13.17 21.51
CA TRP A 34 33.77 -14.14 20.43
C TRP A 34 33.53 -15.56 20.93
N ASP A 35 34.21 -15.94 22.03
CA ASP A 35 34.10 -17.30 22.57
C ASP A 35 32.78 -17.61 23.27
N HIS A 36 31.97 -16.59 23.58
CA HIS A 36 30.63 -16.76 24.15
C HIS A 36 29.56 -17.05 23.09
N PHE A 37 29.89 -16.89 21.80
CA PHE A 37 28.99 -17.19 20.70
C PHE A 37 29.18 -18.61 20.17
N THR A 38 28.10 -19.23 19.72
CA THR A 38 28.15 -20.51 19.00
C THR A 38 28.82 -20.35 17.64
N LYS A 39 29.32 -21.46 17.07
CA LYS A 39 29.97 -21.47 15.75
C LYS A 39 29.08 -20.90 14.63
N ALA A 40 27.76 -21.10 14.71
CA ALA A 40 26.81 -20.54 13.76
C ALA A 40 26.60 -19.02 13.97
N GLN A 41 26.51 -18.57 15.22
CA GLN A 41 26.39 -17.15 15.54
C GLN A 41 27.62 -16.34 15.10
N ARG A 42 28.83 -16.89 15.30
CA ARG A 42 30.08 -16.26 14.82
C ARG A 42 30.07 -16.05 13.31
N LYS A 43 29.64 -17.05 12.54
CA LYS A 43 29.50 -16.95 11.07
C LYS A 43 28.51 -15.87 10.64
N ASN A 44 27.39 -15.74 11.35
CA ASN A 44 26.40 -14.69 11.06
C ASN A 44 26.95 -13.29 11.40
N ILE A 45 27.64 -13.15 12.53
CA ILE A 45 28.29 -11.89 12.92
C ILE A 45 29.35 -11.47 11.89
N ASP A 46 30.18 -12.39 11.40
CA ASP A 46 31.16 -12.12 10.35
C ASP A 46 30.50 -11.72 9.02
N LEU A 47 29.39 -12.37 8.67
CA LEU A 47 28.62 -12.05 7.47
C LEU A 47 28.04 -10.64 7.55
N TRP A 48 27.37 -10.30 8.66
CA TRP A 48 26.79 -8.98 8.87
C TRP A 48 27.86 -7.88 8.97
N LYS A 49 29.01 -8.17 9.58
CA LYS A 49 30.16 -7.27 9.61
C LYS A 49 30.67 -6.95 8.20
N ARG A 50 30.75 -7.96 7.32
CA ARG A 50 31.16 -7.79 5.93
C ARG A 50 30.16 -6.95 5.14
N GLN A 51 28.87 -7.25 5.26
CA GLN A 51 27.80 -6.48 4.62
C GLN A 51 27.79 -5.02 5.09
N ALA A 52 28.00 -4.78 6.38
CA ALA A 52 28.10 -3.43 6.94
C ALA A 52 29.35 -2.66 6.46
N LEU A 53 30.44 -3.35 6.10
CA LEU A 53 31.61 -2.72 5.50
C LEU A 53 31.38 -2.39 4.02
N GLU A 54 30.78 -3.30 3.27
CA GLU A 54 30.46 -3.16 1.85
C GLU A 54 29.54 -1.95 1.58
N VAL A 55 28.49 -1.79 2.38
CA VAL A 55 27.58 -0.64 2.34
C VAL A 55 28.31 0.70 2.56
N THR A 56 29.46 0.68 3.24
CA THR A 56 30.25 1.91 3.51
C THR A 56 31.48 2.09 2.63
N ALA A 57 31.96 1.04 1.95
CA ALA A 57 33.02 1.14 0.95
C ALA A 57 32.47 1.67 -0.38
N SER A 58 31.22 1.34 -0.70
CA SER A 58 30.57 1.68 -1.97
C SER A 58 30.53 3.20 -2.31
N PRO A 59 30.50 4.15 -1.35
CA PRO A 59 30.59 5.58 -1.68
C PRO A 59 32.01 6.20 -1.75
N LEU A 60 33.10 5.53 -1.33
CA LEU A 60 34.41 6.17 -1.11
C LEU A 60 35.54 5.70 -2.07
N GLU A 61 35.39 4.60 -2.78
CA GLU A 61 36.43 4.12 -3.73
C GLU A 61 36.49 4.88 -5.07
N GLY A 62 35.66 5.92 -5.26
CA GLY A 62 35.69 6.77 -6.45
C GLY A 62 36.64 7.98 -6.37
N PHE A 63 37.32 8.21 -5.24
CA PHE A 63 38.19 9.38 -5.01
C PHE A 63 39.42 9.01 -4.17
N HIS A 64 40.20 8.01 -4.61
CA HIS A 64 41.57 7.85 -4.12
C HIS A 64 42.51 8.57 -5.08
N ASP A 65 43.27 9.52 -4.54
CA ASP A 65 44.25 10.37 -5.23
C ASP A 65 45.22 9.53 -6.08
N GLU A 66 45.17 9.71 -7.40
CA GLU A 66 46.09 9.15 -8.40
C GLU A 66 47.06 10.23 -8.91
N ASP A 67 47.53 11.13 -8.04
CA ASP A 67 48.47 12.21 -8.40
C ASP A 67 49.73 12.18 -7.51
N GLU A 68 50.44 11.06 -7.51
CA GLU A 68 51.86 10.99 -7.13
C GLU A 68 52.64 10.16 -8.17
N MET A 69 53.01 10.78 -9.29
CA MET A 69 54.07 10.26 -10.17
C MET A 69 55.18 11.30 -10.29
N GLU A 70 56.28 11.04 -9.58
CA GLU A 70 57.51 11.84 -9.64
C GLU A 70 58.17 11.74 -11.02
N MET A 71 58.49 12.90 -11.59
CA MET A 71 59.25 13.04 -12.82
C MET A 71 60.67 12.49 -12.61
N SER A 72 61.02 11.38 -13.26
CA SER A 72 62.43 11.07 -13.49
C SER A 72 62.87 11.73 -14.79
N ASP A 73 63.60 12.83 -14.63
CA ASP A 73 64.39 13.46 -15.68
C ASP A 73 65.65 12.61 -15.92
N GLU A 74 65.83 12.07 -17.13
CA GLU A 74 67.15 11.72 -17.64
C GLU A 74 67.22 11.98 -19.16
N GLU A 75 67.88 13.08 -19.50
CA GLU A 75 68.38 13.39 -20.83
C GLU A 75 69.30 12.27 -21.36
N ARG A 76 69.08 11.85 -22.61
CA ARG A 76 70.18 11.44 -23.48
C ARG A 76 69.81 11.58 -24.96
N GLU A 77 70.32 12.65 -25.54
CA GLU A 77 70.30 12.91 -26.98
C GLU A 77 71.33 12.00 -27.69
N SER A 78 70.89 11.18 -28.66
CA SER A 78 71.63 10.91 -29.91
C SER A 78 70.86 9.99 -30.87
N SER A 79 70.91 10.35 -32.16
CA SER A 79 70.50 9.55 -33.35
C SER A 79 69.08 9.79 -33.92
N LEU A 80 68.87 11.01 -34.39
CA LEU A 80 67.75 11.44 -35.24
C LEU A 80 67.88 10.84 -36.66
N LYS A 81 67.12 9.78 -36.94
CA LYS A 81 66.42 9.52 -38.23
C LYS A 81 65.68 8.16 -38.27
N GLY A 82 65.96 7.24 -37.34
CA GLY A 82 65.22 5.98 -37.18
C GLY A 82 64.12 5.99 -36.10
N ALA A 83 64.20 6.90 -35.12
CA ALA A 83 63.32 6.92 -33.94
C ALA A 83 61.88 7.40 -34.23
N SER A 84 61.68 8.25 -35.24
CA SER A 84 60.37 8.87 -35.53
C SER A 84 59.32 7.89 -36.07
N LYS A 85 59.73 6.86 -36.84
CA LYS A 85 58.81 5.81 -37.32
C LYS A 85 58.42 4.81 -36.23
N ARG A 86 59.34 4.51 -35.29
CA ARG A 86 59.09 3.61 -34.17
C ARG A 86 58.15 4.25 -33.13
N ALA A 87 58.37 5.52 -32.80
CA ALA A 87 57.48 6.30 -31.94
C ALA A 87 56.04 6.44 -32.50
N LYS A 88 55.88 6.54 -33.83
CA LYS A 88 54.54 6.57 -34.46
C LYS A 88 53.81 5.22 -34.38
N LEU A 89 54.50 4.11 -34.61
CA LEU A 89 53.92 2.76 -34.49
C LEU A 89 53.54 2.42 -33.04
N ASP A 90 54.39 2.81 -32.07
CA ASP A 90 54.10 2.62 -30.65
C ASP A 90 52.90 3.48 -30.20
N ASN A 91 52.75 4.70 -30.72
CA ASN A 91 51.59 5.57 -30.43
C ASN A 91 50.27 5.00 -30.99
N GLU A 92 50.27 4.50 -32.23
CA GLU A 92 49.09 3.85 -32.82
C GLU A 92 48.72 2.54 -32.10
N ASN A 93 49.70 1.73 -31.69
CA ASN A 93 49.45 0.53 -30.87
C ASN A 93 48.88 0.88 -29.49
N LEU A 94 49.39 1.94 -28.86
CA LEU A 94 48.88 2.40 -27.56
C LEU A 94 47.43 2.93 -27.67
N LYS A 95 47.14 3.64 -28.75
CA LYS A 95 45.79 4.12 -29.07
C LYS A 95 44.82 2.97 -29.33
N ALA A 96 45.23 1.96 -30.09
CA ALA A 96 44.43 0.76 -30.35
C ALA A 96 44.18 -0.06 -29.08
N SER A 97 45.20 -0.17 -28.20
CA SER A 97 45.07 -0.84 -26.91
C SER A 97 44.09 -0.10 -25.97
N LEU A 98 44.18 1.23 -25.92
CA LEU A 98 43.26 2.06 -25.15
C LEU A 98 41.82 1.98 -25.70
N GLU A 99 41.65 1.96 -27.01
CA GLU A 99 40.36 1.79 -27.66
C GLU A 99 39.76 0.41 -27.39
N ASN A 100 40.58 -0.65 -27.42
CA ASN A 100 40.13 -2.00 -27.07
C ASN A 100 39.72 -2.11 -25.59
N SER A 101 40.49 -1.49 -24.68
CA SER A 101 40.15 -1.42 -23.25
C SER A 101 38.82 -0.69 -23.01
N LYS A 102 38.58 0.43 -23.72
CA LYS A 102 37.30 1.14 -23.68
C LYS A 102 36.16 0.29 -24.21
N ASN A 103 36.37 -0.41 -25.32
CA ASN A 103 35.37 -1.31 -25.89
C ASN A 103 35.03 -2.48 -24.94
N ASP A 104 36.03 -3.04 -24.26
CA ASP A 104 35.80 -4.10 -23.27
C ASP A 104 35.08 -3.56 -22.02
N SER A 105 35.41 -2.35 -21.57
CA SER A 105 34.68 -1.66 -20.49
C SER A 105 33.21 -1.43 -20.87
N LEU A 106 32.94 -0.95 -22.09
CA LEU A 106 31.58 -0.76 -22.60
C LEU A 106 30.82 -2.09 -22.72
N ARG A 107 31.47 -3.18 -23.13
CA ARG A 107 30.86 -4.52 -23.17
C ARG A 107 30.46 -4.99 -21.78
N CYS A 108 31.33 -4.83 -20.78
CA CYS A 108 31.00 -5.15 -19.40
C CYS A 108 29.81 -4.32 -18.90
N GLN A 109 29.80 -3.02 -19.19
CA GLN A 109 28.70 -2.14 -18.80
C GLN A 109 27.37 -2.52 -19.47
N LEU A 110 27.38 -2.86 -20.76
CA LEU A 110 26.18 -3.33 -21.45
C LEU A 110 25.67 -4.65 -20.89
N GLU A 111 26.56 -5.56 -20.49
CA GLU A 111 26.14 -6.82 -19.87
C GLU A 111 25.51 -6.60 -18.49
N VAL A 112 26.01 -5.62 -17.72
CA VAL A 112 25.35 -5.21 -16.46
C VAL A 112 23.94 -4.67 -16.73
N TYR A 113 23.78 -3.73 -17.66
CA TYR A 113 22.45 -3.18 -17.97
C TYR A 113 21.50 -4.25 -18.53
N LYS A 114 22.01 -5.18 -19.33
CA LYS A 114 21.23 -6.32 -19.82
C LYS A 114 20.75 -7.20 -18.66
N ASN A 115 21.61 -7.53 -17.71
CA ASN A 115 21.24 -8.29 -16.52
C ASN A 115 20.23 -7.55 -15.63
N GLU A 116 20.39 -6.24 -15.45
CA GLU A 116 19.43 -5.40 -14.70
C GLU A 116 18.05 -5.40 -15.37
N VAL A 117 18.02 -5.27 -16.71
CA VAL A 117 16.77 -5.33 -17.48
C VAL A 117 16.12 -6.70 -17.38
N ASP A 118 16.90 -7.78 -17.49
CA ASP A 118 16.40 -9.15 -17.37
C ASP A 118 15.86 -9.43 -15.95
N LEU A 119 16.51 -8.89 -14.91
CA LEU A 119 16.03 -8.97 -13.53
C LEU A 119 14.69 -8.26 -13.37
N VAL A 120 14.59 -6.99 -13.79
CA VAL A 120 13.34 -6.22 -13.73
C VAL A 120 12.22 -6.90 -14.52
N LYS A 121 12.55 -7.45 -15.70
CA LYS A 121 11.58 -8.17 -16.52
C LYS A 121 11.09 -9.45 -15.86
N SER A 122 11.98 -10.18 -15.18
CA SER A 122 11.62 -11.37 -14.40
C SER A 122 10.71 -11.00 -13.23
N ASP A 123 11.05 -9.97 -12.46
CA ASP A 123 10.27 -9.51 -11.30
C ASP A 123 8.86 -9.06 -11.71
N LEU A 124 8.75 -8.24 -12.77
CA LEU A 124 7.45 -7.82 -13.31
C LEU A 124 6.61 -8.99 -13.79
N LYS A 125 7.25 -10.01 -14.39
CA LYS A 125 6.57 -11.23 -14.82
C LYS A 125 6.03 -12.01 -13.62
N SER A 126 6.85 -12.24 -12.59
CA SER A 126 6.41 -12.93 -11.37
C SER A 126 5.28 -12.18 -10.66
N ASP A 127 5.36 -10.86 -10.57
CA ASP A 127 4.29 -10.03 -9.98
C ASP A 127 2.99 -10.13 -10.77
N THR A 128 3.07 -10.16 -12.09
CA THR A 128 1.91 -10.35 -12.97
C THR A 128 1.30 -11.74 -12.76
N ASP A 129 2.12 -12.78 -12.70
CA ASP A 129 1.67 -14.17 -12.49
C ASP A 129 0.98 -14.34 -11.12
N ILE A 130 1.50 -13.69 -10.06
CA ILE A 130 0.87 -13.67 -8.72
C ILE A 130 -0.49 -12.98 -8.76
N LYS A 131 -0.56 -11.79 -9.39
CA LYS A 131 -1.83 -11.04 -9.53
C LYS A 131 -2.86 -11.82 -10.33
N ASP A 132 -2.45 -12.49 -11.41
CA ASP A 132 -3.32 -13.35 -12.20
C ASP A 132 -3.87 -14.54 -11.37
N GLN A 133 -3.02 -15.14 -10.52
CA GLN A 133 -3.46 -16.22 -9.64
C GLN A 133 -4.46 -15.71 -8.58
N GLN A 134 -4.22 -14.54 -7.99
CA GLN A 134 -5.17 -13.91 -7.06
C GLN A 134 -6.52 -13.61 -7.74
N ILE A 135 -6.49 -13.08 -8.97
CA ILE A 135 -7.69 -12.80 -9.76
C ILE A 135 -8.48 -14.10 -10.01
N LYS A 136 -7.81 -15.19 -10.38
CA LYS A 136 -8.48 -16.49 -10.60
C LYS A 136 -9.19 -16.99 -9.34
N VAL A 137 -8.54 -16.93 -8.18
CA VAL A 137 -9.14 -17.35 -6.91
C VAL A 137 -10.36 -16.49 -6.56
N LEU A 138 -10.27 -15.17 -6.75
CA LEU A 138 -11.40 -14.27 -6.51
C LEU A 138 -12.56 -14.53 -7.48
N GLN A 139 -12.27 -14.75 -8.77
CA GLN A 139 -13.28 -15.11 -9.76
C GLN A 139 -13.99 -16.41 -9.41
N GLU A 140 -13.25 -17.43 -8.97
CA GLU A 140 -13.82 -18.71 -8.52
C GLU A 140 -14.67 -18.55 -7.26
N THR A 141 -14.21 -17.74 -6.29
CA THR A 141 -14.96 -17.40 -5.07
C THR A 141 -16.29 -16.73 -5.41
N ILE A 142 -16.29 -15.74 -6.31
CA ILE A 142 -17.51 -15.04 -6.76
C ILE A 142 -18.45 -16.01 -7.47
N ARG A 143 -17.94 -16.87 -8.35
CA ARG A 143 -18.73 -17.87 -9.08
C ARG A 143 -19.41 -18.86 -8.11
N ASN A 144 -18.67 -19.35 -7.12
CA ASN A 144 -19.20 -20.26 -6.09
C ASN A 144 -20.28 -19.57 -5.26
N MET A 145 -20.03 -18.32 -4.82
CA MET A 145 -21.01 -17.54 -4.06
C MET A 145 -22.28 -17.26 -4.87
N GLN A 146 -22.16 -16.89 -6.15
CA GLN A 146 -23.31 -16.72 -7.05
C GLN A 146 -24.13 -18.00 -7.20
N THR A 147 -23.47 -19.15 -7.32
CA THR A 147 -24.13 -20.46 -7.41
C THR A 147 -24.92 -20.76 -6.14
N GLN A 148 -24.31 -20.56 -4.97
CA GLN A 148 -24.96 -20.75 -3.68
C GLN A 148 -26.16 -19.81 -3.47
N LEU A 149 -26.07 -18.56 -3.93
CA LEU A 149 -27.18 -17.60 -3.88
C LEU A 149 -28.35 -18.04 -4.77
N LEU A 150 -28.08 -18.57 -5.96
CA LEU A 150 -29.10 -19.10 -6.87
C LEU A 150 -29.81 -20.33 -6.27
N GLU A 151 -29.05 -21.25 -5.67
CA GLU A 151 -29.60 -22.42 -4.97
C GLU A 151 -30.47 -22.02 -3.78
N ASN A 152 -29.99 -21.07 -2.96
CA ASN A 152 -30.75 -20.54 -1.83
C ASN A 152 -32.07 -19.90 -2.28
N LYS A 153 -32.04 -19.10 -3.35
CA LYS A 153 -33.24 -18.48 -3.92
C LYS A 153 -34.24 -19.51 -4.44
N SER A 154 -33.76 -20.60 -5.05
CA SER A 154 -34.63 -21.70 -5.50
C SER A 154 -35.30 -22.40 -4.32
N ARG A 155 -34.52 -22.71 -3.28
CA ARG A 155 -35.00 -23.35 -2.05
C ARG A 155 -35.97 -22.48 -1.27
N GLU A 156 -35.77 -21.16 -1.28
CA GLU A 156 -36.70 -20.18 -0.70
C GLU A 156 -38.05 -20.21 -1.42
N LYS A 157 -38.05 -20.18 -2.76
CA LYS A 157 -39.29 -20.31 -3.55
C LYS A 157 -40.05 -21.61 -3.27
N GLU A 158 -39.34 -22.73 -3.10
CA GLU A 158 -39.97 -24.00 -2.76
C GLU A 158 -40.64 -23.97 -1.37
N LYS A 159 -39.98 -23.34 -0.39
CA LYS A 159 -40.55 -23.14 0.95
C LYS A 159 -41.75 -22.22 0.91
N GLU A 160 -41.68 -21.13 0.14
CA GLU A 160 -42.79 -20.19 -0.05
C GLU A 160 -44.03 -20.89 -0.61
N SER A 161 -43.86 -21.73 -1.65
CA SER A 161 -44.95 -22.54 -2.19
C SER A 161 -45.55 -23.49 -1.15
N LYS A 162 -44.72 -24.13 -0.32
CA LYS A 162 -45.19 -25.02 0.75
C LYS A 162 -45.95 -24.27 1.84
N ILE A 163 -45.54 -23.04 2.16
CA ILE A 163 -46.24 -22.18 3.13
C ILE A 163 -47.64 -21.87 2.61
N VAL A 164 -47.76 -21.42 1.36
CA VAL A 164 -49.06 -21.12 0.73
C VAL A 164 -49.99 -22.35 0.75
N ASP A 165 -49.47 -23.53 0.40
CA ASP A 165 -50.24 -24.78 0.44
C ASP A 165 -50.73 -25.14 1.85
N LEU A 166 -49.88 -24.95 2.87
CA LEU A 166 -50.22 -25.22 4.26
C LEU A 166 -51.25 -24.22 4.79
N GLU A 167 -51.12 -22.94 4.46
CA GLU A 167 -52.11 -21.91 4.80
C GLU A 167 -53.48 -22.20 4.20
N ALA A 168 -53.52 -22.64 2.93
CA ALA A 168 -54.76 -23.04 2.27
C ALA A 168 -55.41 -24.24 2.96
N LYS A 169 -54.62 -25.25 3.35
CA LYS A 169 -55.10 -26.42 4.10
C LYS A 169 -55.62 -26.03 5.48
N LEU A 170 -54.95 -25.11 6.19
CA LEU A 170 -55.38 -24.62 7.50
C LEU A 170 -56.72 -23.88 7.38
N LYS A 171 -56.85 -22.96 6.42
CA LYS A 171 -58.13 -22.26 6.14
C LYS A 171 -59.25 -23.24 5.83
N ALA A 172 -59.00 -24.24 4.98
CA ALA A 172 -59.99 -25.27 4.65
C ALA A 172 -60.40 -26.13 5.85
N ALA A 173 -59.45 -26.49 6.73
CA ALA A 173 -59.74 -27.20 7.97
C ALA A 173 -60.58 -26.35 8.93
N ASN A 174 -60.24 -25.06 9.08
CA ASN A 174 -60.97 -24.12 9.93
C ASN A 174 -62.42 -23.91 9.45
N VAL A 175 -62.64 -23.83 8.14
CA VAL A 175 -63.99 -23.79 7.53
C VAL A 175 -64.77 -25.08 7.82
N LYS A 176 -64.14 -26.25 7.68
CA LYS A 176 -64.78 -27.53 8.01
C LYS A 176 -65.18 -27.61 9.48
N GLU A 177 -64.35 -27.11 10.39
CA GLU A 177 -64.66 -27.06 11.82
C GLU A 177 -65.87 -26.17 12.12
N LEU A 178 -65.92 -24.97 11.53
CA LEU A 178 -67.06 -24.06 11.66
C LEU A 178 -68.37 -24.68 11.15
N LEU A 179 -68.32 -25.36 9.99
CA LEU A 179 -69.50 -26.04 9.44
C LEU A 179 -69.97 -27.20 10.33
N LEU A 180 -69.05 -27.97 10.92
CA LEU A 180 -69.39 -29.03 11.86
C LEU A 180 -70.03 -28.49 13.14
N LYS A 181 -69.44 -27.44 13.74
CA LYS A 181 -70.01 -26.77 14.93
C LYS A 181 -71.43 -26.25 14.66
N THR A 182 -71.65 -25.63 13.51
CA THR A 182 -72.97 -25.12 13.09
C THR A 182 -73.98 -26.25 12.91
N LYS A 183 -73.58 -27.35 12.25
CA LYS A 183 -74.46 -28.51 12.01
C LYS A 183 -74.86 -29.22 13.32
N ILE A 184 -73.97 -29.28 14.30
CA ILE A 184 -74.25 -29.80 15.64
C ILE A 184 -75.23 -28.88 16.39
N ALA A 185 -75.04 -27.55 16.32
CA ALA A 185 -75.96 -26.57 16.91
C ALA A 185 -77.37 -26.62 16.29
N THR A 186 -77.49 -26.85 14.97
CA THR A 186 -78.80 -26.97 14.31
C THR A 186 -79.52 -28.30 14.57
N LYS A 187 -78.79 -29.37 14.92
CA LYS A 187 -79.41 -30.65 15.30
C LYS A 187 -79.87 -30.70 16.76
N SER A 188 -79.49 -29.73 17.57
CA SER A 188 -79.83 -29.66 19.00
C SER A 188 -81.04 -28.74 19.30
N SER A 189 -81.73 -28.19 18.29
CA SER A 189 -82.94 -27.36 18.47
C SER A 189 -84.26 -28.13 18.57
N SER A 190 -84.29 -29.20 19.38
CA SER A 190 -85.53 -29.82 19.87
C SER A 190 -85.37 -30.06 21.38
N GLY A 191 -85.64 -29.04 22.20
CA GLY A 191 -85.68 -29.17 23.67
C GLY A 191 -85.45 -27.88 24.46
N THR A 192 -86.50 -27.06 24.57
CA THR A 192 -87.02 -26.36 25.77
C THR A 192 -86.13 -25.56 26.75
N THR A 193 -86.56 -24.29 26.92
CA THR A 193 -86.46 -23.33 28.08
C THR A 193 -85.15 -22.58 28.37
N LYS A 194 -85.12 -21.25 28.11
CA LYS A 194 -85.29 -20.09 29.06
C LYS A 194 -84.11 -20.00 30.07
N THR A 195 -83.42 -18.87 30.28
CA THR A 195 -83.93 -17.49 30.47
C THR A 195 -82.78 -16.46 30.50
N SER A 196 -83.05 -15.27 29.93
CA SER A 196 -82.60 -13.89 30.29
C SER A 196 -81.09 -13.55 30.32
N SER A 197 -80.56 -12.62 29.50
CA SER A 197 -80.79 -11.14 29.35
C SER A 197 -79.49 -10.45 29.80
N ALA A 198 -78.95 -9.37 29.25
CA ALA A 198 -79.39 -8.31 28.32
C ALA A 198 -78.10 -7.79 27.61
N GLU A 199 -78.10 -7.55 26.29
CA GLU A 199 -78.29 -6.22 25.61
C GLU A 199 -77.25 -5.17 26.05
N SER A 200 -76.56 -4.41 25.19
CA SER A 200 -76.89 -3.81 23.89
C SER A 200 -75.58 -3.25 23.27
N GLU A 201 -75.31 -3.45 21.97
CA GLU A 201 -75.42 -2.47 20.85
C GLU A 201 -74.36 -1.34 20.94
N ASP A 202 -73.68 -0.86 19.90
CA ASP A 202 -73.76 -0.94 18.44
C ASP A 202 -72.33 -0.54 17.97
N ASN A 203 -71.64 -1.32 17.14
CA ASN A 203 -71.39 -1.02 15.73
C ASN A 203 -70.80 0.38 15.45
N GLU A 204 -69.54 0.42 15.01
CA GLU A 204 -69.10 1.17 13.83
C GLU A 204 -67.63 0.82 13.52
N ASN A 205 -67.40 0.36 12.29
CA ASN A 205 -66.10 0.35 11.61
C ASN A 205 -65.89 1.77 11.03
N PRO A 206 -64.68 2.34 11.05
CA PRO A 206 -63.80 2.15 9.89
C PRO A 206 -62.30 2.06 10.23
N GLU A 207 -61.62 1.12 9.56
CA GLU A 207 -60.50 1.41 8.66
C GLU A 207 -59.48 2.48 9.12
N GLU A 208 -58.33 2.04 9.65
CA GLU A 208 -57.00 2.54 9.25
C GLU A 208 -55.89 1.68 9.85
N VAL A 209 -55.00 1.21 8.99
CA VAL A 209 -53.80 0.44 9.31
C VAL A 209 -52.71 1.43 9.72
N PRO A 210 -52.20 1.44 10.97
CA PRO A 210 -51.01 2.20 11.30
C PRO A 210 -49.79 1.40 10.85
N GLU A 211 -49.19 1.92 9.78
CA GLU A 211 -47.83 1.72 9.30
C GLU A 211 -46.84 1.45 10.46
N ALA A 212 -46.25 0.25 10.47
CA ALA A 212 -45.22 -0.13 11.41
C ALA A 212 -43.97 0.73 11.17
N LYS A 213 -43.84 1.76 12.00
CA LYS A 213 -42.68 2.66 12.08
C LYS A 213 -41.40 1.83 12.25
N SER A 214 -40.49 2.09 11.33
CA SER A 214 -39.09 1.72 11.36
C SER A 214 -38.47 1.97 12.75
N VAL A 215 -37.96 0.90 13.33
CA VAL A 215 -37.12 0.95 14.52
C VAL A 215 -35.82 1.68 14.14
N LYS A 216 -35.73 2.95 14.54
CA LYS A 216 -34.48 3.70 14.62
C LYS A 216 -33.61 3.06 15.70
N ILE A 217 -32.68 2.23 15.27
CA ILE A 217 -31.49 1.91 16.04
C ILE A 217 -30.62 3.18 15.97
N GLU A 218 -30.58 3.95 17.05
CA GLU A 218 -29.57 4.99 17.26
C GLU A 218 -28.24 4.32 17.60
N THR A 219 -27.63 3.70 16.60
CA THR A 219 -26.19 3.47 16.58
C THR A 219 -25.59 4.67 15.87
N SER A 220 -24.84 5.48 16.62
CA SER A 220 -24.02 6.56 16.09
C SER A 220 -22.98 5.98 15.13
N VAL A 221 -23.37 5.74 13.89
CA VAL A 221 -22.46 5.54 12.76
C VAL A 221 -22.49 6.85 12.02
N GLU A 222 -21.50 7.68 12.33
CA GLU A 222 -21.20 8.90 11.61
C GLU A 222 -21.05 8.53 10.12
N LEU A 223 -21.98 9.08 9.35
CA LEU A 223 -22.19 8.85 7.95
C LEU A 223 -20.90 9.17 7.16
N LEU A 224 -20.10 8.15 6.84
CA LEU A 224 -19.09 8.24 5.79
C LEU A 224 -19.82 8.39 4.46
N LYS A 225 -20.17 9.64 4.12
CA LYS A 225 -20.43 10.03 2.75
C LYS A 225 -19.25 9.50 1.92
N PRO A 226 -19.45 8.74 0.83
CA PRO A 226 -18.35 8.44 -0.07
C PRO A 226 -17.81 9.79 -0.54
N ILE A 227 -16.60 10.13 -0.08
CA ILE A 227 -15.90 11.34 -0.49
C ILE A 227 -15.69 11.17 -1.99
N LYS A 228 -16.49 11.87 -2.78
CA LYS A 228 -16.30 11.97 -4.21
C LYS A 228 -15.02 12.77 -4.38
N ILE A 229 -13.89 12.07 -4.48
CA ILE A 229 -12.59 12.70 -4.66
C ILE A 229 -12.62 13.35 -6.03
N GLU A 230 -12.54 14.69 -6.05
CA GLU A 230 -12.40 15.43 -7.31
C GLU A 230 -11.10 14.98 -7.99
N PRO A 231 -11.07 14.72 -9.31
CA PRO A 231 -9.85 14.31 -10.02
C PRO A 231 -8.66 15.24 -9.79
N ASP A 232 -8.89 16.54 -9.59
CA ASP A 232 -7.83 17.48 -9.28
C ASP A 232 -7.32 17.36 -7.83
N GLU A 233 -8.21 17.01 -6.89
CA GLU A 233 -7.85 16.70 -5.50
C GLU A 233 -7.03 15.41 -5.44
N ALA A 234 -7.41 14.37 -6.20
CA ALA A 234 -6.65 13.13 -6.31
C ALA A 234 -5.22 13.34 -6.84
N LYS A 235 -5.06 14.22 -7.85
CA LYS A 235 -3.73 14.59 -8.37
C LYS A 235 -2.89 15.29 -7.30
N ILE A 236 -3.47 16.22 -6.55
CA ILE A 236 -2.76 16.93 -5.47
C ILE A 236 -2.33 15.94 -4.39
N ILE A 237 -3.21 15.04 -3.96
CA ILE A 237 -2.90 14.00 -2.97
C ILE A 237 -1.73 13.14 -3.46
N GLY A 238 -1.75 12.66 -4.71
CA GLY A 238 -0.66 11.86 -5.27
C GLY A 238 0.66 12.64 -5.34
N LEU A 239 0.61 13.91 -5.75
CA LEU A 239 1.80 14.76 -5.85
C LEU A 239 2.40 15.08 -4.48
N VAL A 240 1.56 15.40 -3.49
CA VAL A 240 2.03 15.67 -2.12
C VAL A 240 2.52 14.39 -1.44
N SER A 241 1.88 13.24 -1.69
CA SER A 241 2.33 11.95 -1.18
C SER A 241 3.73 11.62 -1.68
N THR A 242 3.96 11.71 -2.99
CA THR A 242 5.29 11.46 -3.57
C THR A 242 6.34 12.46 -3.06
N PHE A 243 5.96 13.71 -2.85
CA PHE A 243 6.83 14.71 -2.24
C PHE A 243 7.16 14.38 -0.77
N LEU A 244 6.18 14.07 0.06
CA LEU A 244 6.40 13.84 1.49
C LEU A 244 7.12 12.52 1.80
N VAL A 245 6.99 11.51 0.94
CA VAL A 245 7.73 10.24 1.08
C VAL A 245 9.25 10.45 1.05
N VAL A 246 9.74 11.46 0.32
CA VAL A 246 11.17 11.80 0.28
C VAL A 246 11.59 12.80 1.38
N HIS A 247 10.67 13.25 2.24
CA HIS A 247 10.92 14.18 3.34
C HIS A 247 10.70 13.51 4.71
N PRO A 248 11.72 12.84 5.28
CA PRO A 248 11.59 12.08 6.53
C PRO A 248 11.20 12.94 7.76
N PHE A 249 11.47 14.25 7.73
CA PHE A 249 11.12 15.21 8.78
C PHE A 249 9.85 16.02 8.46
N GLY A 250 9.14 15.64 7.40
CA GLY A 250 8.01 16.39 6.87
C GLY A 250 8.43 17.71 6.22
N ALA A 251 7.43 18.51 5.85
CA ALA A 251 7.62 19.80 5.21
C ALA A 251 6.53 20.79 5.62
N SER A 252 6.87 22.08 5.68
CA SER A 252 5.89 23.13 5.94
C SER A 252 4.89 23.27 4.78
N THR A 253 3.69 23.78 5.10
CA THR A 253 2.63 24.03 4.11
C THR A 253 3.14 24.89 2.95
N ASP A 254 3.94 25.93 3.23
CA ASP A 254 4.50 26.83 2.21
C ASP A 254 5.49 26.13 1.29
N TYR A 255 6.30 25.21 1.85
CA TYR A 255 7.26 24.47 1.06
C TYR A 255 6.57 23.47 0.12
N ILE A 256 5.60 22.72 0.64
CA ILE A 256 4.77 21.81 -0.16
C ILE A 256 4.03 22.60 -1.25
N TRP A 257 3.44 23.74 -0.89
CA TRP A 257 2.74 24.60 -1.84
C TRP A 257 3.65 25.08 -2.96
N SER A 258 4.89 25.49 -2.64
CA SER A 258 5.86 25.93 -3.67
C SER A 258 6.20 24.84 -4.69
N TYR A 259 6.14 23.57 -4.28
CA TYR A 259 6.33 22.42 -5.16
C TYR A 259 5.07 22.13 -5.99
N VAL A 260 3.91 22.05 -5.33
CA VAL A 260 2.63 21.75 -5.97
C VAL A 260 2.21 22.84 -6.96
N HIS A 261 2.47 24.11 -6.66
CA HIS A 261 2.10 25.25 -7.49
C HIS A 261 2.74 25.22 -8.89
N ARG A 262 3.90 24.57 -9.05
CA ARG A 262 4.56 24.38 -10.35
C ARG A 262 3.77 23.45 -11.28
N VAL A 263 2.99 22.54 -10.71
CA VAL A 263 2.21 21.52 -11.43
C VAL A 263 0.72 21.87 -11.45
N ALA A 264 0.23 22.54 -10.40
CA ALA A 264 -1.16 22.97 -10.24
C ALA A 264 -1.20 24.47 -9.84
N PRO A 265 -1.09 25.40 -10.80
CA PRO A 265 -0.96 26.84 -10.51
C PRO A 265 -2.23 27.47 -9.92
N HIS A 266 -3.39 26.82 -10.07
CA HIS A 266 -4.67 27.31 -9.54
C HIS A 266 -4.88 27.03 -8.05
N LEU A 267 -3.97 26.28 -7.41
CA LEU A 267 -4.12 25.88 -6.00
C LEU A 267 -3.67 27.00 -5.06
N ARG A 268 -4.57 27.43 -4.16
CA ARG A 268 -4.25 28.37 -3.08
C ARG A 268 -3.63 27.65 -1.88
N PRO A 269 -2.71 28.28 -1.12
CA PRO A 269 -2.12 27.66 0.07
C PRO A 269 -3.15 27.15 1.09
N LYS A 270 -4.22 27.93 1.33
CA LYS A 270 -5.32 27.53 2.23
C LYS A 270 -6.05 26.27 1.74
N ALA A 271 -6.26 26.15 0.43
CA ALA A 271 -6.93 24.99 -0.14
C ALA A 271 -6.05 23.73 -0.02
N LEU A 272 -4.73 23.88 -0.12
CA LEU A 272 -3.80 22.79 0.15
C LEU A 272 -3.90 22.33 1.62
N GLU A 273 -3.89 23.26 2.58
CA GLU A 273 -4.02 22.95 4.01
C GLU A 273 -5.35 22.24 4.32
N GLU A 274 -6.46 22.66 3.68
CA GLU A 274 -7.76 22.01 3.79
C GLU A 274 -7.75 20.57 3.27
N ILE A 275 -7.08 20.32 2.14
CA ILE A 275 -6.93 18.97 1.57
C ILE A 275 -6.09 18.09 2.50
N LEU A 276 -4.92 18.55 2.95
CA LEU A 276 -4.07 17.76 3.85
C LEU A 276 -4.77 17.44 5.17
N SER A 277 -5.51 18.41 5.72
CA SER A 277 -6.32 18.25 6.94
C SER A 277 -7.51 17.29 6.76
N ARG A 278 -8.02 17.13 5.53
CA ARG A 278 -9.14 16.23 5.20
C ARG A 278 -8.72 14.77 5.16
N TYR A 279 -7.50 14.48 4.69
CA TYR A 279 -6.98 13.11 4.52
C TYR A 279 -6.01 12.72 5.65
N LYS A 280 -6.52 12.67 6.89
CA LYS A 280 -5.73 12.35 8.09
C LYS A 280 -5.12 10.94 8.13
N SER A 281 -5.66 10.01 7.33
CA SER A 281 -5.08 8.66 7.18
C SER A 281 -3.84 8.65 6.28
N ILE A 282 -3.63 9.71 5.48
CA ILE A 282 -2.52 9.82 4.52
C ILE A 282 -1.49 10.85 4.98
N PHE A 283 -1.96 11.95 5.58
CA PHE A 283 -1.13 13.07 6.02
C PHE A 283 -1.38 13.38 7.48
N VAL A 284 -0.29 13.54 8.24
CA VAL A 284 -0.31 13.95 9.64
C VAL A 284 0.43 15.26 9.78
N GLU A 285 -0.16 16.19 10.51
CA GLU A 285 0.51 17.43 10.91
C GLU A 285 1.31 17.16 12.19
N GLU A 286 2.63 17.32 12.11
CA GLU A 286 3.56 17.17 13.20
C GLU A 286 4.07 18.56 13.62
N VAL A 287 3.85 18.89 14.89
CA VAL A 287 4.33 20.15 15.47
C VAL A 287 5.60 19.85 16.25
N THR A 288 6.74 20.32 15.72
CA THR A 288 8.05 20.09 16.34
C THR A 288 8.61 21.40 16.91
N GLY A 289 9.19 21.34 18.10
CA GLY A 289 9.83 22.49 18.77
C GLY A 289 9.15 22.95 20.07
N ILE A 290 9.83 23.83 20.81
CA ILE A 290 9.38 24.38 22.09
C ILE A 290 9.51 25.91 22.03
N GLY A 291 8.44 26.64 22.35
CA GLY A 291 8.44 28.11 22.44
C GLY A 291 8.49 28.81 21.08
N ALA A 292 9.43 29.73 20.89
CA ALA A 292 9.53 30.59 19.71
C ALA A 292 10.00 29.89 18.41
N LYS A 293 10.38 28.60 18.49
CA LYS A 293 10.86 27.80 17.35
C LYS A 293 9.94 26.60 17.10
N ILE A 294 8.64 26.86 17.05
CA ILE A 294 7.64 25.85 16.73
C ILE A 294 7.47 25.78 15.21
N GLU A 295 7.68 24.59 14.65
CA GLU A 295 7.59 24.33 13.22
C GLU A 295 6.43 23.36 12.98
N ARG A 296 5.50 23.76 12.10
CA ARG A 296 4.33 22.95 11.70
C ARG A 296 4.64 22.29 10.36
N ASN A 297 4.91 20.98 10.40
CA ASN A 297 5.31 20.20 9.23
C ASN A 297 4.32 19.08 8.96
N TRP A 298 4.02 18.81 7.69
CA TRP A 298 3.21 17.67 7.27
C TRP A 298 4.11 16.47 7.00
N ARG A 299 3.70 15.29 7.46
CA ARG A 299 4.34 14.01 7.22
C ARG A 299 3.38 13.05 6.51
N PHE A 300 3.93 12.20 5.65
CA PHE A 300 3.17 11.12 5.02
C PHE A 300 3.10 9.90 5.94
N CYS A 301 1.90 9.37 6.18
CA CYS A 301 1.65 8.21 7.05
C CYS A 301 0.77 7.14 6.37
N GLY A 302 0.58 7.20 5.06
CA GLY A 302 -0.30 6.26 4.34
C GLY A 302 0.14 4.79 4.31
N PHE A 303 1.29 4.46 4.91
CA PHE A 303 1.81 3.10 5.06
C PHE A 303 1.90 2.64 6.53
N ASP A 304 1.48 3.46 7.50
CA ASP A 304 1.62 3.19 8.94
C ASP A 304 0.49 2.29 9.51
N GLU A 305 -0.18 1.48 8.66
CA GLU A 305 -1.23 0.50 9.04
C GLU A 305 -0.70 -0.93 9.19
#